data_AF-A0A4Y9S4A9-F1
#
_entry.id   AF-A0A4Y9S4A9-F1
#
_cell.length_a   1.000
_cell.length_b   1.000
_cell.length_c   1.000
_cell.angle_alpha   90.00
_cell.angle_beta   90.00
_cell.angle_gamma   90.00
#
_symmetry.space_group_name_H-M   'P 1'
#
loop_
_entity.id
_entity.type
_entity.pdbx_description
1 polymer ?
#
loop_
_entity_poly.entity_id
_entity_poly.type
_entity_poly.pdbx_seq_one_letter_code
_entity_poly.pdbx_strand_id
1 'polypeptide(L)' 'MLERQLTRRFGPLSKTAHDKLAKARLAQLERWSDALPEAQSLTQMFK' A
#
# COMPACT_ATOMS: atom_id res chain seq x y z
N MET A 1 2.12 8.41 5.16
CA MET A 1 0.99 8.93 4.35
C MET A 1 0.34 7.88 3.47
N LEU A 2 1.12 6.92 2.93
CA LEU A 2 0.63 5.86 2.06
C LEU A 2 -0.60 5.11 2.61
N GLU A 3 -0.60 4.73 3.89
CA GLU A 3 -1.74 4.05 4.53
C GLU A 3 -3.08 4.81 4.35
N ARG A 4 -3.07 6.15 4.45
CA ARG A 4 -4.28 6.96 4.20
C ARG A 4 -4.70 6.96 2.74
N GLN A 5 -3.74 6.97 1.81
CA GLN A 5 -4.03 6.93 0.38
C GLN A 5 -4.59 5.57 -0.01
N LEU A 6 -4.04 4.50 0.56
CA LEU A 6 -4.55 3.14 0.41
C LEU A 6 -5.96 3.01 0.95
N THR A 7 -6.24 3.53 2.14
CA THR A 7 -7.60 3.51 2.71
C THR A 7 -8.60 4.29 1.86
N ARG A 8 -8.18 5.39 1.22
CA ARG A 8 -9.04 6.16 0.30
C ARG A 8 -9.29 5.45 -1.03
N ARG A 9 -8.29 4.78 -1.59
CA ARG A 9 -8.36 4.11 -2.90
C ARG A 9 -9.02 2.74 -2.82
N PHE A 10 -8.66 1.95 -1.81
CA PHE A 10 -9.04 0.54 -1.66
C PHE A 10 -10.01 0.29 -0.50
N GLY A 11 -10.35 1.31 0.30
CA GLY A 11 -11.20 1.16 1.48
C GLY A 11 -10.42 0.63 2.70
N PRO A 12 -11.12 0.20 3.76
CA PRO A 12 -10.48 -0.22 5.00
C PRO A 12 -9.46 -1.35 4.75
N LEU A 13 -8.20 -1.08 5.13
CA LEU A 13 -7.11 -2.00 4.91
C LEU A 13 -7.22 -3.21 5.83
N SER A 14 -7.02 -4.40 5.27
CA SER A 14 -6.94 -5.63 6.07
C SER A 14 -5.70 -5.62 6.97
N LYS A 15 -5.75 -6.40 8.05
CA LYS A 15 -4.63 -6.54 9.00
C LYS A 15 -3.30 -6.90 8.33
N THR A 16 -3.33 -7.73 7.28
CA THR A 16 -2.16 -8.10 6.48
C THR A 16 -1.53 -6.91 5.74
N ALA A 17 -2.34 -5.97 5.24
CA ALA A 17 -1.84 -4.78 4.57
C ALA A 17 -1.14 -3.85 5.57
N HIS A 18 -1.71 -3.68 6.77
CA HIS A 18 -1.04 -2.96 7.86
C HIS A 18 0.28 -3.63 8.26
N ASP A 19 0.31 -4.95 8.40
CA ASP A 19 1.52 -5.69 8.76
C ASP A 19 2.63 -5.54 7.69
N LYS A 20 2.24 -5.55 6.40
CA LYS A 20 3.16 -5.28 5.28
C LYS A 20 3.69 -3.84 5.32
N LEU A 21 2.84 -2.85 5.55
CA LEU A 21 3.25 -1.45 5.65
C LEU A 21 4.19 -1.22 6.84
N ALA A 22 3.93 -1.87 7.98
CA ALA A 22 4.77 -1.78 9.17
C ALA A 22 6.15 -2.44 8.98
N LYS A 23 6.24 -3.51 8.18
CA LYS A 23 7.49 -4.20 7.86
C LYS A 23 8.21 -3.64 6.63
N ALA A 24 7.55 -2.79 5.85
CA ALA A 24 8.09 -2.25 4.62
C ALA A 24 9.23 -1.27 4.90
N ARG A 25 10.29 -1.38 4.11
CA ARG A 25 11.37 -0.40 4.11
C ARG A 25 10.97 0.84 3.30
N LEU A 26 11.67 1.95 3.55
CA LEU A 26 11.42 3.23 2.86
C LEU A 26 11.30 3.06 1.33
N ALA A 27 12.27 2.35 0.73
CA ALA A 27 12.29 2.09 -0.71
C ALA A 27 11.06 1.30 -1.23
N GLN A 28 10.46 0.42 -0.42
CA GLN A 28 9.22 -0.26 -0.79
C GLN A 28 8.02 0.67 -0.70
N LEU A 29 7.96 1.51 0.34
CA LEU A 29 6.89 2.50 0.50
C LEU A 29 6.90 3.53 -0.63
N GLU A 30 8.08 3.93 -1.09
CA GLU A 30 8.25 4.83 -2.23
C GLU A 30 7.77 4.17 -3.53
N ARG A 31 8.20 2.93 -3.80
CA ARG A 31 7.72 2.14 -4.95
C ARG A 31 6.20 1.97 -4.96
N TRP A 32 5.62 1.67 -3.81
CA TRP A 32 4.17 1.48 -3.68
C TRP A 32 3.40 2.78 -3.83
N SER A 33 3.98 3.90 -3.40
CA SER A 33 3.38 5.22 -3.59
C SER A 33 3.37 5.62 -5.07
N ASP A 34 4.44 5.32 -5.79
CA ASP A 34 4.57 5.57 -7.23
C ASP A 34 3.65 4.66 -8.07
N ALA A 35 3.57 3.38 -7.69
CA ALA A 35 2.69 2.41 -8.34
C ALA A 35 1.21 2.53 -7.94
N LEU A 36 0.87 3.32 -6.90
CA LEU A 36 -0.48 3.48 -6.37
C LEU A 36 -1.53 3.89 -7.43
N PRO A 37 -1.30 4.90 -8.30
CA PRO A 37 -2.25 5.29 -9.34
C PRO A 37 -2.55 4.15 -10.33
N GLU A 38 -1.57 3.31 -10.63
CA GLU A 38 -1.70 2.20 -11.60
C GLU A 38 -2.17 0.88 -10.95
N ALA A 39 -2.01 0.74 -9.63
CA ALA A 39 -2.40 -0.46 -8.90
C ALA A 39 -3.92 -0.60 -8.83
N GLN A 40 -4.43 -1.73 -9.33
CA GLN A 40 -5.84 -2.08 -9.28
C GLN A 40 -6.24 -2.80 -7.98
N SER A 41 -5.26 -3.23 -7.17
CA SER A 41 -5.50 -3.97 -5.93
C SER A 41 -4.31 -3.89 -4.98
N LEU A 42 -4.57 -3.96 -3.67
CA LEU A 42 -3.54 -4.03 -2.62
C LEU A 42 -2.56 -5.17 -2.86
N THR A 43 -3.04 -6.35 -3.25
CA THR A 43 -2.18 -7.51 -3.55
C THR A 43 -1.22 -7.23 -4.69
N GLN A 44 -1.66 -6.51 -5.73
CA GLN A 44 -0.82 -6.15 -6.88
C GLN A 44 0.20 -5.08 -6.49
N MET A 45 -0.21 -4.14 -5.64
CA MET A 45 0.68 -3.09 -5.14
C MET A 45 1.76 -3.65 -4.19
N PHE A 46 1.41 -4.63 -3.36
CA PHE A 46 2.33 -5.27 -2.41
C PHE A 46 3.13 -6.46 -2.99
N LYS A 47 3.10 -6.66 -4.30
CA LYS A 47 3.87 -7.68 -5.02
C LYS A 47 5.23 -7.13 -5.40
#